data_AF-A0A7Y4FEU4-F1
#
_entry.id   AF-A0A7Y4FEU4-F1
#
_cell.length_a   1.000
_cell.length_b   1.000
_cell.length_c   1.000
_cell.angle_alpha   90.00
_cell.angle_beta   90.00
_cell.angle_gamma   90.00
#
_symmetry.space_group_name_H-M   'P 1'
#
loop_
_entity.id
_entity.type
_entity.pdbx_description
1 polymer ?
#
loop_
_entity_poly.entity_id
_entity_poly.type
_entity_poly.pdbx_seq_one_letter_code
_entity_poly.pdbx_strand_id
1 'polypeptide(L)'
;MSNTSLHITLSDKTISNPHAVEYQWVRSLHIEGYDHRDINHYIHTCFGGDFVFADLFRKVALNEESIYVLMQYVGCAPSSREF
;
A
#
# COMPACT_ATOMS: atom_id res chain seq x y z
N MET A 1 -2.68 -12.87 -20.65
CA MET A 1 -2.63 -11.76 -19.70
C MET A 1 -1.52 -12.09 -18.72
N SER A 2 -0.37 -11.44 -18.86
CA SER A 2 0.80 -11.71 -18.04
C SER A 2 0.53 -11.20 -16.63
N ASN A 3 0.40 -12.09 -15.64
CA ASN A 3 0.43 -11.73 -14.22
C ASN A 3 1.80 -11.11 -13.94
N THR A 4 1.86 -9.79 -13.97
CA THR A 4 3.07 -9.06 -13.59
C THR A 4 3.08 -9.10 -12.07
N SER A 5 3.85 -10.03 -11.49
CA SER A 5 3.98 -10.13 -10.04
C SER A 5 4.52 -8.79 -9.54
N LEU A 6 3.70 -8.05 -8.80
CA LEU A 6 4.07 -6.79 -8.21
C LEU A 6 5.21 -7.06 -7.21
N HIS A 7 6.42 -6.60 -7.50
CA HIS A 7 7.58 -6.90 -6.64
C HIS A 7 7.64 -5.91 -5.49
N ILE A 8 6.90 -6.20 -4.42
CA ILE A 8 6.93 -5.46 -3.16
C ILE A 8 7.70 -6.23 -2.08
N THR A 9 8.31 -5.52 -1.14
CA THR A 9 9.05 -6.12 -0.02
C THR A 9 8.19 -6.34 1.23
N LEU A 10 6.94 -5.83 1.22
CA LEU A 10 6.01 -5.95 2.33
C LEU A 10 5.33 -7.32 2.37
N SER A 11 5.08 -7.82 3.57
CA SER A 11 4.33 -9.05 3.78
C SER A 11 2.81 -8.82 3.75
N ASP A 12 2.04 -9.87 3.50
CA ASP A 12 0.57 -9.84 3.58
C ASP A 12 0.06 -9.36 4.94
N LYS A 13 0.79 -9.69 6.02
CA LYS A 13 0.48 -9.22 7.38
C LYS A 13 0.64 -7.71 7.53
N THR A 14 1.64 -7.14 6.87
CA THR A 14 1.79 -5.68 6.81
C THR A 14 0.65 -5.09 6.00
N ILE A 15 0.44 -5.57 4.77
CA ILE A 15 -0.56 -5.02 3.85
C ILE A 15 -1.96 -5.01 4.47
N SER A 16 -2.36 -6.08 5.18
CA SER A 16 -3.68 -6.23 5.81
C SER A 16 -3.83 -5.53 7.18
N ASN A 17 -2.79 -4.85 7.68
CA ASN A 17 -2.82 -4.19 8.98
C ASN A 17 -2.54 -2.67 8.85
N PRO A 18 -3.57 -1.80 8.82
CA PRO A 18 -3.38 -0.35 8.66
C PRO A 18 -2.70 0.32 9.88
N HIS A 19 -2.54 -0.43 10.98
CA HIS A 19 -1.81 -0.01 12.17
C HIS A 19 -0.32 -0.38 12.14
N ALA A 20 0.15 -1.11 11.12
CA ALA A 20 1.56 -1.46 10.97
C ALA A 20 2.46 -0.21 10.85
N VAL A 21 3.74 -0.37 11.17
CA VAL A 21 4.71 0.74 11.26
C VAL A 21 4.91 1.42 9.90
N GLU A 22 4.73 0.70 8.82
CA GLU A 22 4.85 1.19 7.44
C GLU A 22 3.74 2.21 7.11
N TYR A 23 2.50 1.95 7.57
CA TYR A 23 1.42 2.92 7.46
C TYR A 23 1.62 4.11 8.40
N GLN A 24 2.19 3.89 9.59
CA GLN A 24 2.52 4.98 10.51
C GLN A 24 3.59 5.90 9.91
N TRP A 25 4.60 5.33 9.27
CA TRP A 25 5.64 6.07 8.57
C TRP A 25 5.07 6.98 7.48
N VAL A 26 4.14 6.47 6.67
CA VAL A 26 3.45 7.28 5.65
C VAL A 26 2.66 8.44 6.28
N ARG A 27 1.96 8.19 7.39
CA ARG A 27 1.25 9.25 8.13
C ARG A 27 2.21 10.31 8.66
N SER A 28 3.39 9.93 9.13
CA SER A 28 4.42 10.87 9.58
C SER A 28 4.91 11.76 8.44
N LEU A 29 5.20 11.20 7.26
CA LEU A 29 5.59 12.00 6.08
C LEU A 29 4.51 13.01 5.69
N HIS A 30 3.24 12.61 5.74
CA HIS A 30 2.13 13.53 5.47
C HIS A 30 2.06 14.66 6.52
N ILE A 31 2.22 14.35 7.81
CA ILE A 31 2.25 15.35 8.91
C ILE A 31 3.45 16.31 8.76
N GLU A 32 4.59 15.82 8.29
CA GLU A 32 5.79 16.61 8.00
C GLU A 32 5.64 17.53 6.78
N GLY A 33 4.54 17.42 6.03
CA GLY A 33 4.20 18.30 4.92
C GLY A 33 4.73 17.87 3.55
N TYR A 34 5.15 16.62 3.41
CA TYR A 34 5.53 16.07 2.11
C TYR A 34 4.32 15.97 1.18
N ASP A 35 4.51 16.26 -0.11
CA ASP A 35 3.44 16.18 -1.09
C ASP A 35 3.12 14.71 -1.47
N HIS A 36 1.96 14.48 -2.10
CA HIS A 36 1.54 13.12 -2.46
C HIS A 36 2.50 12.41 -3.41
N ARG A 37 3.17 13.14 -4.31
CA ARG A 37 4.11 12.56 -5.28
C ARG A 37 5.40 12.15 -4.59
N ASP A 38 5.89 12.96 -3.66
CA ASP A 38 7.08 12.66 -2.86
C ASP A 38 6.83 11.44 -1.96
N ILE A 39 5.69 11.39 -1.28
CA ILE A 39 5.29 10.24 -0.47
C ILE A 39 5.18 8.98 -1.34
N ASN A 40 4.51 9.05 -2.50
CA ASN A 40 4.40 7.91 -3.42
C ASN A 40 5.78 7.47 -3.95
N HIS A 41 6.68 8.42 -4.22
CA HIS A 41 8.06 8.13 -4.61
C HIS A 41 8.83 7.39 -3.52
N TYR A 42 8.71 7.82 -2.26
CA TYR A 42 9.35 7.13 -1.13
C TYR A 42 8.77 5.74 -0.89
N ILE A 43 7.44 5.57 -0.98
CA ILE A 43 6.80 4.24 -0.89
C ILE A 43 7.35 3.31 -1.98
N HIS A 44 7.39 3.76 -3.24
CA HIS A 44 7.93 2.97 -4.34
C HIS A 44 9.42 2.60 -4.11
N THR A 45 10.22 3.57 -3.64
CA THR A 45 11.66 3.36 -3.41
C THR A 45 11.93 2.41 -2.25
N CYS A 46 11.17 2.50 -1.15
CA CYS A 46 11.38 1.70 0.06
C CYS A 46 10.70 0.33 0.00
N PHE A 47 9.50 0.26 -0.57
CA PHE A 47 8.66 -0.94 -0.53
C PHE A 47 8.56 -1.63 -1.89
N GLY A 48 9.02 -1.02 -2.97
CA GLY A 48 8.92 -1.55 -4.33
C GLY A 48 7.53 -1.33 -4.94
N GLY A 49 7.09 -2.29 -5.75
CA GLY A 49 5.82 -2.20 -6.49
C GLY A 49 5.87 -1.13 -7.58
N ASP A 50 4.70 -0.64 -7.99
CA ASP A 50 4.56 0.46 -8.94
C ASP A 50 3.90 1.69 -8.28
N PHE A 51 3.74 2.77 -9.05
CA PHE A 51 3.14 4.00 -8.55
C PHE A 51 1.64 3.86 -8.19
N VAL A 52 0.95 2.86 -8.74
CA VAL A 52 -0.45 2.60 -8.38
C VAL A 52 -0.52 1.97 -6.99
N PHE A 53 0.34 0.99 -6.71
CA PHE A 53 0.53 0.46 -5.36
C PHE A 53 0.89 1.56 -4.37
N ALA A 54 1.84 2.42 -4.72
CA ALA A 54 2.27 3.50 -3.83
C ALA A 54 1.12 4.47 -3.50
N ASP A 55 0.32 4.85 -4.50
CA ASP A 55 -0.83 5.72 -4.29
C ASP A 55 -1.92 5.05 -3.44
N LEU A 56 -2.23 3.78 -3.69
CA LEU A 56 -3.19 3.02 -2.89
C LEU A 56 -2.72 2.86 -1.44
N PHE A 57 -1.45 2.51 -1.23
CA PHE A 57 -0.87 2.37 0.10
C PHE A 57 -0.92 3.69 0.87
N ARG A 58 -0.59 4.81 0.21
CA ARG A 58 -0.72 6.15 0.79
C ARG A 58 -2.16 6.46 1.18
N LYS A 59 -3.12 6.25 0.27
CA LYS A 59 -4.54 6.52 0.55
C LYS A 59 -5.07 5.68 1.71
N VAL A 60 -4.70 4.40 1.79
CA VAL A 60 -5.07 3.55 2.93
C VAL A 60 -4.43 4.07 4.23
N ALA A 61 -3.16 4.49 4.21
CA ALA A 61 -2.51 5.07 5.37
C ALA A 61 -3.24 6.31 5.93
N LEU A 62 -3.81 7.12 5.03
CA LEU A 62 -4.52 8.36 5.31
C LEU A 62 -6.05 8.18 5.48
N ASN A 63 -6.56 6.95 5.45
CA ASN A 63 -8.00 6.64 5.48
C ASN A 63 -8.81 7.24 4.31
N GLU A 64 -8.17 7.48 3.16
CA GLU A 64 -8.78 7.97 1.93
C GLU A 64 -9.28 6.83 1.03
N GLU A 65 -8.82 5.60 1.26
CA GLU A 65 -9.19 4.41 0.50
C GLU A 65 -9.32 3.18 1.42
N SER A 66 -10.14 2.21 1.01
CA SER A 66 -10.30 0.97 1.75
C SER A 66 -9.09 0.06 1.60
N ILE A 67 -8.65 -0.55 2.71
CA ILE A 67 -7.60 -1.58 2.70
C ILE A 67 -7.94 -2.76 1.77
N TYR A 68 -9.22 -3.05 1.55
CA TYR A 68 -9.66 -4.10 0.63
C TYR A 68 -9.25 -3.81 -0.83
N VAL A 69 -9.29 -2.55 -1.26
CA VAL A 69 -8.88 -2.16 -2.63
C VAL A 69 -7.40 -2.39 -2.82
N LEU A 70 -6.58 -2.00 -1.83
CA LEU A 70 -5.15 -2.29 -1.84
C LEU A 70 -4.87 -3.81 -1.85
N MET A 71 -5.56 -4.58 -1.00
CA MET A 71 -5.42 -6.04 -0.96
C MET A 71 -5.80 -6.70 -2.28
N GLN A 72 -6.86 -6.24 -2.95
CA GLN A 72 -7.24 -6.71 -4.28
C GLN A 72 -6.17 -6.38 -5.32
N TYR A 73 -5.61 -5.17 -5.26
CA TYR A 73 -4.55 -4.74 -6.17
C TYR A 73 -3.30 -5.61 -6.07
N VAL A 74 -2.86 -5.93 -4.85
CA VAL A 74 -1.66 -6.76 -4.63
C VAL A 74 -1.91 -8.26 -4.87
N GLY A 75 -3.16 -8.67 -5.12
CA GLY A 75 -3.53 -10.07 -5.27
C GLY A 75 -3.62 -10.85 -3.96
N CYS A 76 -3.66 -10.15 -2.81
CA CYS A 76 -3.76 -10.72 -1.47
C CYS A 76 -5.19 -10.66 -0.90
N ALA A 77 -6.18 -10.21 -1.69
CA ALA A 77 -7.57 -10.27 -1.27
C ALA A 77 -7.99 -11.74 -1.11
N PRO A 78 -8.53 -12.15 0.06
CA PRO A 78 -9.11 -13.48 0.19
C PRO A 78 -10.15 -13.64 -0.92
N SER A 79 -10.01 -14.70 -1.71
CA SER A 79 -11.01 -15.01 -2.72
C SER A 79 -12.36 -15.12 -2.01
N SER A 80 -13.44 -14.62 -2.61
CA SER A 80 -14.81 -14.69 -2.06
C SER A 80 -15.35 -16.13 -1.93
N ARG A 81 -14.48 -17.15 -1.83
CA ARG A 81 -14.79 -18.59 -1.86
C ARG A 81 -14.41 -19.36 -0.60
N GLU A 82 -13.99 -18.71 0.48
CA GLU A 82 -13.80 -19.40 1.76
C GLU A 82 -14.74 -18.79 2.81
N PHE A 83 -15.99 -19.24 2.75
CA PHE A 83 -16.97 -19.21 3.85
C PHE A 83 -16.91 -20.53 4.61
#